data_AF-A0A5C1Y8T5-F1
#
_entry.id   AF-A0A5C1Y8T5-F1
#
_cell.length_a   1.000
_cell.length_b   1.000
_cell.length_c   1.000
_cell.angle_alpha   90.00
_cell.angle_beta   90.00
_cell.angle_gamma   90.00
#
_symmetry.space_group_name_H-M   'P 1'
#
loop_
_entity.id
_entity.type
_entity.pdbx_description
1 polymer ?
#
loop_
_entity_poly.entity_id
_entity_poly.type
_entity_poly.pdbx_seq_one_letter_code
_entity_poly.pdbx_strand_id
1 'polypeptide(L)' 'MHLTIESPTTIAVLDVERVLDDVHRVRTGKRVLGYVLETGAVYVTLRGDIFNTSVEIAQSQDLDSAVRILAAD' A
#
# COMPACT_ATOMS: atom_id res chain seq x y z
N MET A 1 -2.58 11.27 -2.40
CA MET A 1 -1.85 11.19 -3.68
C MET A 1 -2.48 10.05 -4.47
N HIS A 2 -2.78 10.22 -5.75
CA HIS A 2 -3.39 9.14 -6.54
C HIS A 2 -2.29 8.40 -7.31
N LEU A 3 -2.21 7.08 -7.15
CA LEU A 3 -1.26 6.25 -7.89
C LEU A 3 -2.02 5.39 -8.91
N THR A 4 -1.57 5.41 -10.15
CA THR A 4 -2.09 4.51 -11.20
C THR A 4 -1.07 3.39 -11.40
N ILE A 5 -1.49 2.14 -11.16
CA ILE A 5 -0.65 0.97 -11.44
C ILE A 5 -1.17 0.32 -12.72
N GLU A 6 -0.31 0.26 -13.73
CA GLU A 6 -0.58 -0.45 -14.97
C GLU A 6 -0.11 -1.90 -14.83
N SER A 7 -1.05 -2.85 -14.87
CA SER A 7 -0.79 -4.28 -15.08
C SER A 7 -1.39 -4.69 -16.44
N PRO A 8 -0.84 -5.71 -17.13
CA PRO A 8 -1.21 -6.04 -18.51
C PRO A 8 -2.68 -6.40 -18.77
N THR A 9 -3.53 -6.49 -17.74
CA THR A 9 -4.96 -6.82 -17.90
C THR A 9 -5.92 -5.88 -17.16
N THR A 10 -5.45 -5.00 -16.25
CA THR A 10 -6.34 -4.14 -15.45
C THR A 10 -5.62 -2.86 -15.02
N ILE A 11 -6.16 -1.69 -15.38
CA ILE A 11 -5.76 -0.41 -14.77
C ILE A 11 -6.49 -0.33 -13.43
N ALA A 12 -5.79 -0.62 -12.34
CA ALA A 12 -6.32 -0.42 -11.00
C ALA A 12 -5.89 0.97 -10.51
N VAL A 13 -6.86 1.88 -10.37
CA VAL A 13 -6.63 3.16 -9.69
C VAL A 13 -6.59 2.89 -8.19
N LEU A 14 -5.45 3.18 -7.56
CA LEU A 14 -5.27 3.04 -6.12
C LEU A 14 -5.23 4.40 -5.44
N ASP A 15 -6.02 4.51 -4.39
CA ASP A 15 -6.01 5.65 -3.50
C ASP A 15 -4.97 5.42 -2.42
N VAL A 16 -3.91 6.23 -2.43
CA VAL A 16 -2.86 6.22 -1.41
C VAL A 16 -2.99 7.48 -0.56
N GLU A 17 -3.38 7.26 0.69
CA GLU A 17 -3.64 8.33 1.66
C GLU A 17 -2.70 8.18 2.85
N ARG A 18 -1.96 9.24 3.17
CA ARG A 18 -1.19 9.30 4.41
C ARG A 18 -2.16 9.55 5.57
N VAL A 19 -2.31 8.55 6.45
CA VAL A 19 -3.26 8.57 7.57
C VAL A 19 -2.59 8.85 8.90
N LEU A 20 -1.28 8.61 8.99
CA LEU A 20 -0.38 9.00 10.08
C LEU A 20 0.94 9.48 9.45
N ASP A 21 1.82 10.06 10.26
CA ASP A 21 3.09 10.59 9.76
C ASP A 21 3.92 9.54 9.02
N ASP A 22 3.91 8.28 9.40
CA ASP A 22 4.68 7.21 8.76
C ASP A 22 3.79 6.15 8.09
N VAL A 23 2.46 6.31 8.10
CA VAL A 23 1.53 5.30 7.61
C VAL A 23 0.72 5.78 6.42
N HIS A 24 0.82 5.03 5.33
CA HIS A 24 0.04 5.21 4.12
C HIS A 24 -1.03 4.10 4.04
N ARG A 25 -2.30 4.48 3.99
CA ARG A 25 -3.41 3.55 3.72
C ARG A 25 -3.62 3.43 2.22
N VAL A 26 -3.68 2.20 1.73
CA VAL A 26 -3.91 1.91 0.30
C VAL A 26 -5.30 1.33 0.12
N ARG A 27 -6.07 1.91 -0.81
CA ARG A 27 -7.46 1.54 -1.07
C ARG A 27 -7.73 1.34 -2.55
N THR A 28 -8.67 0.44 -2.84
CA THR A 28 -9.30 0.33 -4.16
C THR A 28 -10.80 0.65 -4.00
N GLY A 29 -11.20 1.83 -4.47
CA GLY A 29 -12.52 2.38 -4.21
C GLY A 29 -12.83 2.46 -2.71
N LYS A 30 -13.79 1.66 -2.24
CA LYS A 30 -14.21 1.63 -0.82
C LYS A 30 -13.46 0.61 0.04
N ARG A 31 -12.66 -0.28 -0.56
CA ARG A 31 -11.98 -1.36 0.14
C ARG A 31 -10.56 -0.94 0.51
N VAL A 32 -10.17 -1.18 1.76
CA VAL A 32 -8.77 -1.11 2.19
C VAL A 32 -8.06 -2.38 1.74
N LEU A 33 -6.93 -2.25 1.08
CA LEU A 33 -6.07 -3.38 0.73
C LEU A 33 -5.04 -3.65 1.83
N GLY A 34 -4.66 -2.59 2.53
CA GLY A 34 -3.60 -2.61 3.53
C GLY A 34 -2.97 -1.26 3.72
N TYR A 35 -1.77 -1.30 4.28
CA TYR A 35 -1.02 -0.15 4.73
C TYR A 35 0.45 -0.29 4.31
N VAL A 36 1.11 0.84 4.13
CA VAL A 36 2.56 0.91 3.98
C VAL A 36 3.10 1.76 5.12
N LEU A 37 3.97 1.16 5.94
CA LEU A 37 4.64 1.81 7.05
C LEU A 37 6.06 2.21 6.62
N GLU A 38 6.37 3.49 6.71
CA GLU A 38 7.71 4.03 6.49
C GLU A 38 8.56 3.80 7.75
N THR A 39 9.55 2.91 7.68
CA THR A 39 10.45 2.60 8.79
C THR A 39 11.89 2.94 8.40
N GLY A 40 12.32 4.15 8.74
CA GLY A 40 13.67 4.62 8.42
C GLY A 40 13.88 4.73 6.91
N ALA A 41 14.67 3.81 6.34
CA ALA A 41 15.00 3.81 4.91
C ALA A 41 14.18 2.79 4.09
N VAL A 42 13.21 2.11 4.70
CA VAL A 42 12.40 1.08 4.04
C VAL A 42 10.91 1.33 4.22
N TYR A 43 10.14 0.83 3.27
CA TYR A 43 8.68 0.80 3.28
C TYR A 43 8.22 -0.63 3.50
N VAL A 44 7.56 -0.86 4.64
CA VAL A 44 7.01 -2.14 5.06
C VAL A 44 5.57 -2.25 4.55
N THR A 45 5.28 -3.30 3.79
CA THR A 45 3.95 -3.55 3.23
C THR A 45 3.15 -4.44 4.18
N LEU A 46 2.03 -3.94 4.67
CA LEU A 46 1.15 -4.60 5.61
C LEU A 46 -0.20 -4.88 4.96
N ARG A 47 -0.64 -6.15 4.95
CA ARG A 47 -1.94 -6.56 4.40
C ARG A 47 -2.97 -6.72 5.49
N GLY A 48 -4.15 -6.11 5.28
CA GLY A 48 -5.28 -6.17 6.20
C GLY A 48 -6.12 -4.91 6.16
N ASP A 49 -7.38 -5.02 6.59
CA ASP A 49 -8.32 -3.88 6.54
C ASP A 49 -8.03 -2.85 7.64
N ILE A 50 -7.43 -3.28 8.75
CA ILE A 50 -7.16 -2.46 9.94
C ILE A 50 -5.66 -2.50 10.25
N PHE A 51 -5.02 -1.34 10.41
CA PHE A 51 -3.57 -1.20 10.55
C PHE A 51 -2.99 -2.05 11.70
N ASN A 52 -3.59 -1.98 12.89
CA ASN A 52 -3.09 -2.66 14.09
C ASN A 52 -3.23 -4.20 14.06
N THR A 53 -3.99 -4.75 13.11
CA THR A 53 -4.14 -6.21 12.91
C THR A 53 -3.63 -6.65 11.55
N SER A 54 -2.98 -5.76 10.79
CA SER A 54 -2.42 -6.08 9.49
C SER A 54 -1.13 -6.88 9.63
N VAL A 55 -0.86 -7.74 8.65
CA VAL A 55 0.29 -8.63 8.65
C VAL A 55 1.32 -8.13 7.64
N GLU A 56 2.58 -8.09 8.04
CA GLU A 56 3.68 -7.80 7.12
C GLU A 56 3.79 -8.87 6.03
N ILE A 57 3.81 -8.42 4.77
CA ILE A 57 3.94 -9.31 3.61
C ILE A 57 5.21 -9.03 2.79
N ALA A 58 5.80 -7.84 2.89
CA ALA A 58 7.03 -7.50 2.18
C ALA A 58 7.69 -6.22 2.71
N GLN A 59 8.90 -5.97 2.22
CA GLN A 59 9.64 -4.72 2.40
C GLN A 59 10.18 -4.24 1.06
N SER A 60 10.30 -2.92 0.92
CA SER A 60 10.81 -2.27 -0.30
C SER A 60 11.52 -0.96 0.02
N GLN A 61 12.27 -0.41 -0.94
CA GLN A 61 13.05 0.82 -0.75
C GLN A 61 12.28 2.09 -1.14
N ASP A 62 11.12 1.95 -1.76
CA ASP A 62 10.29 3.05 -2.22
C ASP A 62 8.80 2.72 -2.07
N LEU A 63 8.00 3.76 -1.91
CA LEU A 63 6.56 3.65 -1.68
C LEU A 63 5.84 3.00 -2.86
N ASP A 64 6.25 3.28 -4.10
CA ASP A 64 5.58 2.76 -5.29
C ASP A 64 5.68 1.23 -5.37
N SER A 65 6.86 0.68 -5.08
CA SER A 65 7.12 -0.74 -4.97
C SER A 65 6.28 -1.39 -3.86
N ALA A 66 6.21 -0.78 -2.67
CA ALA A 66 5.38 -1.28 -1.57
C ALA A 66 3.89 -1.37 -1.95
N VAL A 67 3.37 -0.31 -2.58
CA VAL A 67 1.97 -0.25 -3.03
C VAL A 67 1.70 -1.29 -4.13
N ARG A 68 2.65 -1.49 -5.05
CA ARG A 68 2.55 -2.54 -6.09
C ARG A 68 2.48 -3.94 -5.50
N ILE A 69 3.29 -4.23 -4.47
CA ILE A 69 3.24 -5.54 -3.80
C ILE A 69 1.88 -5.75 -3.14
N LEU A 70 1.31 -4.71 -2.53
CA LEU A 70 0.00 -4.79 -1.92
C LEU A 70 -1.12 -5.04 -2.94
N ALA A 71 -0.98 -4.48 -4.15
CA ALA A 71 -1.92 -4.61 -5.26
C ALA A 71 -1.74 -5.88 -6.09
N ALA A 72 -0.57 -6.51 -6.01
CA ALA A 72 -0.30 -7.84 -6.54
C ALA A 72 -0.96 -8.86 -5.60
N ASP A 73 -2.20 -9.22 -5.92
CA ASP A 73 -2.88 -10.40 -5.41
C ASP A 73 -3.08 -11.37 -6.57
#